data_AF-A0A058Z0Q5-F1
#
_entry.id   AF-A0A058Z0Q5-F1
#
_cell.length_a   1.000
_cell.length_b   1.000
_cell.length_c   1.000
_cell.angle_alpha   90.00
_cell.angle_beta   90.00
_cell.angle_gamma   90.00
#
_symmetry.space_group_name_H-M   'P 1'
#
loop_
_entity.id
_entity.type
_entity.pdbx_description
1 polymer ?
#
loop_
_entity_poly.entity_id
_entity_poly.type
_entity_poly.pdbx_seq_one_letter_code
_entity_poly.pdbx_strand_id
1 'polypeptide(L)'
;MKAYKDKEGRVRLFRPMMNIERMQKSAERIALPNFDKDEMLKCIKEFVKVESNWIPSERGYSLYLRPTMIGTQASLGVGSSSNAKVFLIASPVGPYYRTGFSAVKLFADPTAVRAWPGGSGDSKLGGNYAPGIRTQLDAAAKGYAQVLWLFGPEHYVTEVGTMNCFMLWKNEDGGSRRAP
;
A
#
# COMPACT_ATOMS: atom_id res chain seq x y z
N MET A 1 5.53 2.45 4.41
CA MET A 1 5.87 1.78 5.69
C MET A 1 5.75 2.79 6.82
N LYS A 2 6.08 2.47 8.08
CA LYS A 2 5.91 3.40 9.21
C LYS A 2 7.07 3.28 10.22
N ALA A 3 7.36 4.40 10.88
CA ALA A 3 8.21 4.48 12.06
C ALA A 3 7.37 4.79 13.31
N TYR A 4 7.77 4.21 14.43
CA TYR A 4 7.06 4.27 15.72
C TYR A 4 8.04 4.54 16.86
N LYS A 5 7.58 5.21 17.91
CA LYS A 5 8.26 5.20 19.22
C LYS A 5 7.65 4.12 20.10
N ASP A 6 8.48 3.35 20.79
CA ASP A 6 8.00 2.47 21.86
C ASP A 6 7.76 3.24 23.16
N LYS A 7 7.43 2.50 24.22
CA LYS A 7 7.26 3.04 25.57
C LYS A 7 8.52 3.68 26.15
N GLU A 8 9.70 3.27 25.69
CA GLU A 8 11.00 3.81 26.10
C GLU A 8 11.50 4.94 25.17
N GLY A 9 10.69 5.42 24.21
CA GLY A 9 11.04 6.46 23.25
C GLY A 9 11.97 6.01 22.11
N ARG A 10 12.34 4.73 22.04
CA ARG A 10 13.19 4.15 20.99
C ARG A 10 12.43 4.02 19.68
N VAL A 11 13.04 4.46 18.59
CA VAL A 11 12.46 4.40 17.25
C VAL A 11 12.52 2.98 16.68
N ARG A 12 11.40 2.52 16.11
CA ARG A 12 11.26 1.23 15.44
C ARG A 12 10.67 1.35 14.05
N LEU A 13 11.16 0.48 13.17
CA LEU A 13 10.55 0.20 11.87
C LEU A 13 9.95 -1.20 11.91
N PHE A 14 8.75 -1.35 11.34
CA PHE A 14 8.11 -2.66 11.24
C PHE A 14 8.36 -3.28 9.86
N ARG A 15 9.09 -4.41 9.84
CA ARG A 15 9.43 -5.20 8.64
C ARG A 15 9.89 -4.32 7.45
N PRO A 16 10.89 -3.42 7.63
CA PRO A 16 11.28 -2.49 6.56
C PRO A 16 11.84 -3.21 5.34
N MET A 17 12.59 -4.31 5.53
CA MET A 17 13.17 -5.08 4.41
C MET A 17 12.12 -5.62 3.45
N MET A 18 10.98 -6.09 3.94
CA MET A 18 9.91 -6.55 3.04
C MET A 18 9.29 -5.42 2.21
N ASN A 19 9.31 -4.19 2.71
CA ASN A 19 8.84 -3.05 1.92
C ASN A 19 9.87 -2.70 0.83
N ILE A 20 11.16 -2.82 1.13
CA ILE A 20 12.27 -2.59 0.20
C ILE A 20 12.29 -3.67 -0.89
N GLU A 21 12.15 -4.94 -0.52
CA GLU A 21 12.02 -6.07 -1.45
C GLU A 21 10.81 -5.90 -2.38
N ARG A 22 9.66 -5.52 -1.82
CA ARG A 22 8.47 -5.24 -2.63
C ARG A 22 8.67 -4.03 -3.54
N MET A 23 9.41 -3.01 -3.12
CA MET A 23 9.73 -1.85 -3.95
C MET A 23 10.64 -2.25 -5.12
N GLN A 24 11.66 -3.06 -4.88
CA GLN A 24 12.55 -3.60 -5.91
C GLN A 24 11.76 -4.43 -6.93
N LYS A 25 10.95 -5.40 -6.47
CA LYS A 25 10.07 -6.20 -7.35
C LYS A 25 9.14 -5.31 -8.19
N SER A 26 8.63 -4.23 -7.61
CA SER A 26 7.77 -3.28 -8.34
C SER A 26 8.56 -2.48 -9.38
N ALA A 27 9.80 -2.08 -9.08
CA ALA A 27 10.68 -1.38 -10.02
C ALA A 27 11.05 -2.29 -11.21
N GLU A 28 11.39 -3.55 -10.95
CA GLU A 28 11.68 -4.56 -11.98
C GLU A 28 10.48 -4.74 -12.93
N ARG A 29 9.26 -4.80 -12.39
CA ARG A 29 8.04 -4.98 -13.19
C ARG A 29 7.84 -3.89 -14.25
N ILE A 30 8.37 -2.69 -14.03
CA ILE A 30 8.28 -1.55 -14.96
C ILE A 30 9.64 -1.14 -15.55
N ALA A 31 10.63 -2.02 -15.49
CA ALA A 31 11.97 -1.82 -16.04
C ALA A 31 12.67 -0.53 -15.54
N LEU A 32 12.44 -0.14 -14.28
CA LEU A 32 13.25 0.88 -13.62
C LEU A 32 14.53 0.26 -13.04
N PRO A 33 15.61 1.05 -12.85
CA PRO A 33 16.85 0.55 -12.29
C PRO A 33 16.67 -0.10 -10.91
N ASN A 34 17.39 -1.19 -10.68
CA ASN A 34 17.48 -1.80 -9.35
C ASN A 34 18.43 -1.00 -8.44
N PHE A 35 18.35 -1.26 -7.14
CA PHE A 35 19.19 -0.66 -6.11
C PHE A 35 19.59 -1.71 -5.07
N ASP A 36 20.66 -1.42 -4.33
CA ASP A 36 21.06 -2.25 -3.19
C ASP A 36 20.05 -2.09 -2.04
N LYS A 37 19.49 -3.21 -1.59
CA LYS A 37 18.44 -3.22 -0.57
C LYS A 37 18.94 -2.79 0.81
N ASP A 38 20.17 -3.16 1.15
CA ASP A 38 20.77 -2.85 2.45
C ASP A 38 21.18 -1.38 2.51
N GLU A 39 21.70 -0.82 1.41
CA GLU A 39 21.97 0.61 1.31
C GLU A 39 20.68 1.44 1.36
N MET A 40 19.61 1.00 0.68
CA MET A 40 18.30 1.67 0.80
C MET A 40 17.78 1.65 2.24
N LEU A 41 17.96 0.53 2.97
CA LEU A 41 17.61 0.46 4.38
C LEU A 41 18.43 1.44 5.23
N LYS A 42 19.75 1.56 4.97
CA LYS A 42 20.61 2.53 5.66
C LYS A 42 20.12 3.96 5.41
N CYS A 43 19.84 4.35 4.17
CA CYS A 43 19.30 5.67 3.83
C CYS A 43 17.97 5.95 4.57
N ILE A 44 17.04 4.99 4.59
CA ILE A 44 15.76 5.14 5.31
C ILE A 44 16.01 5.31 6.82
N LYS A 45 16.93 4.53 7.41
CA LYS A 45 17.27 4.64 8.84
C LYS A 45 17.86 6.01 9.17
N GLU A 46 18.80 6.51 8.38
CA GLU A 46 19.40 7.83 8.59
C GLU A 46 18.35 8.95 8.46
N PHE A 47 17.50 8.90 7.44
CA PHE A 47 16.38 9.84 7.30
C PHE A 47 15.49 9.84 8.56
N VAL A 48 15.11 8.65 9.05
CA VAL A 48 14.25 8.51 10.23
C VAL A 48 14.93 9.01 11.51
N LYS A 49 16.27 8.89 11.63
CA LYS A 49 17.02 9.44 12.77
C LYS A 49 16.96 10.97 12.77
N VAL A 50 17.23 11.58 11.61
CA VAL A 50 17.17 13.05 11.43
C VAL A 50 15.76 13.56 11.71
N GLU A 51 14.74 12.89 11.19
CA GLU A 51 13.33 13.28 11.34
C GLU A 51 12.65 12.71 12.59
N SER A 52 13.42 12.23 13.58
CA SER A 52 12.88 11.50 14.74
C SER A 52 11.92 12.33 15.62
N ASN A 53 12.05 13.65 15.58
CA ASN A 53 11.15 14.60 16.27
C ASN A 53 9.73 14.59 15.70
N TRP A 54 9.56 14.26 14.42
CA TRP A 54 8.23 14.15 13.78
C TRP A 54 7.50 12.86 14.11
N ILE A 55 8.16 11.89 14.75
CA ILE A 55 7.54 10.62 15.13
C ILE A 55 6.68 10.84 16.37
N PRO A 56 5.34 10.71 16.27
CA PRO A 56 4.46 10.88 17.41
C PRO A 56 4.72 9.82 18.49
N SER A 57 4.63 10.21 19.76
CA SER A 57 4.74 9.30 20.91
C SER A 57 3.38 8.73 21.34
N GLU A 58 2.27 9.27 20.81
CA GLU A 58 0.92 8.84 21.16
C GLU A 58 0.60 7.45 20.58
N ARG A 59 -0.04 6.60 21.38
CA ARG A 59 -0.47 5.27 20.94
C ARG A 59 -1.46 5.39 19.77
N GLY A 60 -1.22 4.61 18.72
CA GLY A 60 -2.05 4.63 17.51
C GLY A 60 -1.59 5.61 16.44
N TYR A 61 -0.61 6.46 16.76
CA TYR A 61 0.04 7.37 15.83
C TYR A 61 1.40 6.84 15.39
N SER A 62 1.89 7.36 14.27
CA SER A 62 3.15 6.94 13.66
C SER A 62 3.65 7.97 12.66
N LEU A 63 4.92 7.90 12.29
CA LEU A 63 5.43 8.60 11.12
C LEU A 63 5.30 7.67 9.91
N TYR A 64 4.45 8.01 8.96
CA TYR A 64 4.33 7.27 7.71
C TYR A 64 5.48 7.62 6.78
N LEU A 65 6.16 6.59 6.27
CA LEU A 65 7.29 6.69 5.35
C LEU A 65 6.86 6.25 3.96
N ARG A 66 7.11 7.10 2.97
CA ARG A 66 6.75 6.91 1.56
C ARG A 66 8.01 6.98 0.67
N PRO A 67 8.82 5.90 0.64
CA PRO A 67 9.78 5.73 -0.44
C PRO A 67 9.03 5.70 -1.77
N THR A 68 9.56 6.44 -2.74
CA THR A 68 8.94 6.63 -4.05
C THR A 68 10.04 6.59 -5.11
N MET A 69 9.72 6.01 -6.26
CA MET A 69 10.60 5.99 -7.42
C MET A 69 9.82 6.42 -8.64
N ILE A 70 10.43 7.28 -9.47
CA ILE A 70 9.86 7.77 -10.73
C ILE A 70 10.90 7.70 -11.85
N GLY A 71 10.47 7.38 -13.07
CA GLY A 71 11.27 7.60 -14.28
C GLY A 71 11.33 9.10 -14.59
N THR A 72 12.50 9.58 -14.98
CA THR A 72 12.75 11.02 -15.24
C THR A 72 13.47 11.24 -16.58
N GLN A 73 13.33 10.30 -17.52
CA GLN A 73 13.88 10.47 -18.86
C GLN A 73 13.20 11.65 -19.58
N ALA A 74 14.01 12.51 -20.20
CA ALA A 74 13.55 13.63 -21.00
C ALA A 74 13.26 13.18 -22.45
N SER A 75 12.32 12.24 -22.63
CA SER A 75 11.87 11.77 -23.93
C SER A 75 10.37 11.50 -23.91
N LEU A 76 9.71 11.68 -25.06
CA LEU A 76 8.30 11.35 -25.25
C LEU A 76 8.08 9.91 -25.74
N GLY A 77 9.16 9.24 -26.18
CA GLY A 77 9.08 7.86 -26.66
C GLY A 77 8.69 6.90 -25.54
N VAL A 78 7.80 5.94 -25.85
CA VAL A 78 7.41 4.90 -24.91
C VAL A 78 8.50 3.83 -24.89
N GLY A 79 9.20 3.72 -23.76
CA GLY A 79 10.29 2.78 -23.55
C GLY A 79 10.74 2.75 -22.10
N SER A 80 11.76 1.95 -21.79
CA SER A 80 12.38 1.94 -20.46
C SER A 80 13.05 3.28 -20.18
N SER A 81 12.88 3.79 -18.96
CA SER A 81 13.46 5.07 -18.57
C SER A 81 14.96 4.94 -18.34
N SER A 82 15.78 5.70 -19.08
CA SER A 82 17.24 5.73 -18.88
C SER A 82 17.67 6.49 -17.60
N ASN A 83 16.77 7.30 -17.03
CA ASN A 83 16.98 8.05 -15.80
C ASN A 83 15.85 7.78 -14.80
N ALA A 84 16.18 7.67 -13.52
CA ALA A 84 15.18 7.54 -12.47
C ALA A 84 15.58 8.31 -11.22
N LYS A 85 14.58 8.69 -10.43
CA LYS A 85 14.75 9.35 -9.14
C LYS A 85 14.08 8.54 -8.05
N VAL A 86 14.84 8.17 -7.04
CA VAL A 86 14.32 7.64 -5.76
C VAL A 86 14.30 8.78 -4.75
N PHE A 87 13.21 8.92 -4.02
CA PHE A 87 13.08 9.89 -2.94
C PHE A 87 12.21 9.34 -1.81
N LEU A 88 12.35 9.92 -0.62
CA LEU A 88 11.60 9.55 0.57
C LEU A 88 10.91 10.79 1.14
N ILE A 89 9.60 10.70 1.33
CA ILE A 89 8.83 11.68 2.10
C ILE A 89 8.24 11.02 3.35
N ALA A 90 8.00 11.82 4.38
CA ALA A 90 7.37 11.39 5.61
C ALA A 90 6.22 12.30 6.02
N SER A 91 5.27 11.73 6.76
CA SER A 91 4.09 12.45 7.25
C SER A 91 3.60 11.83 8.56
N PRO A 92 3.37 12.63 9.62
CA PRO A 92 2.72 12.14 10.83
C PRO A 92 1.30 11.69 10.50
N VAL A 93 0.91 10.50 10.97
CA VAL A 93 -0.42 9.93 10.74
C VAL A 93 -1.01 9.35 12.03
N GLY A 94 -2.31 9.54 12.20
CA GLY A 94 -3.10 8.93 13.26
C GLY A 94 -3.88 7.68 12.80
N PRO A 95 -4.90 7.29 13.58
CA PRO A 95 -5.83 6.21 13.22
C PRO A 95 -6.50 6.46 11.87
N TYR A 96 -6.69 5.39 11.09
CA TYR A 96 -7.20 5.46 9.72
C TYR A 96 -8.69 5.85 9.67
N TYR A 97 -9.50 5.35 10.60
CA TYR A 97 -10.91 5.71 10.74
C TYR A 97 -11.08 6.64 11.94
N ARG A 98 -11.72 7.79 11.72
CA ARG A 98 -12.07 8.75 12.79
C ARG A 98 -12.96 8.13 13.87
N THR A 99 -13.72 7.10 13.51
CA THR A 99 -14.61 6.33 14.39
C THR A 99 -13.92 5.13 15.07
N GLY A 100 -12.58 5.01 14.96
CA GLY A 100 -11.82 3.92 15.56
C GLY A 100 -12.04 2.58 14.86
N PHE A 101 -12.40 1.54 15.61
CA PHE A 101 -12.63 0.17 15.11
C PHE A 101 -14.06 -0.07 14.58
N SER A 102 -14.78 0.98 14.19
CA SER A 102 -16.15 0.83 13.68
C SER A 102 -16.15 0.07 12.35
N ALA A 103 -17.07 -0.89 12.23
CA ALA A 103 -17.27 -1.60 10.97
C ALA A 103 -17.63 -0.63 9.84
N VAL A 104 -17.18 -0.96 8.63
CA VAL A 104 -17.41 -0.15 7.43
C VAL A 104 -18.31 -0.88 6.44
N LYS A 105 -19.14 -0.13 5.72
CA LYS A 105 -19.91 -0.66 4.59
C LYS A 105 -19.05 -0.68 3.34
N LEU A 106 -19.08 -1.79 2.61
CA LEU A 106 -18.32 -1.99 1.38
C LEU A 106 -19.25 -2.01 0.16
N PHE A 107 -18.84 -1.32 -0.91
CA PHE A 107 -19.54 -1.30 -2.19
C PHE A 107 -18.96 -2.37 -3.11
N ALA A 108 -19.74 -3.39 -3.43
CA ALA A 108 -19.34 -4.47 -4.32
C ALA A 108 -19.99 -4.26 -5.69
N ASP A 109 -19.18 -3.93 -6.69
CA ASP A 109 -19.64 -3.65 -8.05
C ASP A 109 -18.82 -4.48 -9.06
N PRO A 110 -19.42 -5.50 -9.71
CA PRO A 110 -18.69 -6.38 -10.61
C PRO A 110 -18.30 -5.69 -11.93
N THR A 111 -18.80 -4.46 -12.19
CA THR A 111 -18.44 -3.72 -13.41
C THR A 111 -17.04 -3.10 -13.35
N ALA A 112 -16.44 -3.02 -12.15
CA ALA A 112 -15.12 -2.45 -11.95
C ALA A 112 -14.11 -3.52 -11.47
N VAL A 113 -12.99 -3.63 -12.18
CA VAL A 113 -11.94 -4.61 -11.89
C VAL A 113 -10.67 -3.89 -11.45
N ARG A 114 -10.15 -4.24 -10.26
CA ARG A 114 -8.93 -3.63 -9.70
C ARG A 114 -7.66 -4.03 -10.45
N ALA A 115 -7.59 -5.30 -10.83
CA ALA A 115 -6.43 -5.93 -11.44
C ALA A 115 -6.86 -7.22 -12.16
N TRP A 116 -6.07 -7.66 -13.13
CA TRP A 116 -6.32 -8.87 -13.92
C TRP A 116 -5.04 -9.72 -14.04
N PRO A 117 -5.17 -11.05 -14.30
CA PRO A 117 -4.04 -11.94 -14.57
C PRO A 117 -3.14 -11.42 -15.70
N GLY A 118 -1.83 -11.43 -15.51
CA GLY A 118 -0.87 -10.85 -16.45
C GLY A 118 -0.73 -9.32 -16.37
N GLY A 119 -1.62 -8.64 -15.63
CA GLY A 119 -1.52 -7.22 -15.31
C GLY A 119 -0.42 -6.91 -14.29
N SER A 120 -0.56 -5.83 -13.53
CA SER A 120 0.46 -5.41 -12.54
C SER A 120 -0.07 -5.30 -11.12
N GLY A 121 -1.22 -5.92 -10.83
CA GLY A 121 -1.95 -5.79 -9.56
C GLY A 121 -1.19 -6.25 -8.31
N ASP A 122 -0.20 -7.12 -8.47
CA ASP A 122 0.67 -7.61 -7.40
C ASP A 122 1.87 -6.68 -7.11
N SER A 123 2.05 -5.64 -7.93
CA SER A 123 3.13 -4.66 -7.84
C SER A 123 2.59 -3.31 -7.36
N LYS A 124 3.39 -2.56 -6.59
CA LYS A 124 2.96 -1.32 -5.94
C LYS A 124 3.10 -0.10 -6.86
N LEU A 125 2.50 -0.17 -8.05
CA LEU A 125 2.64 0.82 -9.11
C LEU A 125 1.54 1.89 -9.05
N GLY A 126 1.87 3.15 -9.36
CA GLY A 126 0.92 4.26 -9.40
C GLY A 126 -0.27 3.99 -10.34
N GLY A 127 -0.01 3.35 -11.48
CA GLY A 127 -1.03 2.99 -12.47
C GLY A 127 -2.14 2.07 -11.96
N ASN A 128 -1.92 1.34 -10.87
CA ASN A 128 -2.95 0.47 -10.27
C ASN A 128 -3.97 1.24 -9.42
N TYR A 129 -3.67 2.48 -9.04
CA TYR A 129 -4.51 3.26 -8.12
C TYR A 129 -5.43 4.22 -8.86
N ALA A 130 -4.92 4.90 -9.88
CA ALA A 130 -5.66 5.95 -10.59
C ALA A 130 -7.00 5.45 -11.17
N PRO A 131 -7.10 4.27 -11.82
CA PRO A 131 -8.37 3.76 -12.34
C PRO A 131 -9.43 3.51 -11.26
N GLY A 132 -9.01 3.14 -10.03
CA GLY A 132 -9.93 2.84 -8.94
C GLY A 132 -10.56 4.08 -8.27
N ILE A 133 -10.05 5.28 -8.54
CA ILE A 133 -10.54 6.51 -7.90
C ILE A 133 -11.99 6.79 -8.28
N ARG A 134 -12.39 6.58 -9.54
CA ARG A 134 -13.76 6.81 -9.97
C ARG A 134 -14.75 5.90 -9.26
N THR A 135 -14.47 4.59 -9.23
CA THR A 135 -15.28 3.60 -8.51
C THR A 135 -15.40 3.93 -7.02
N GLN A 136 -14.31 4.39 -6.39
CA GLN A 136 -14.33 4.80 -4.99
C GLN A 136 -15.20 6.05 -4.75
N LEU A 137 -15.23 7.00 -5.69
CA LEU A 137 -16.13 8.17 -5.61
C LEU A 137 -17.59 7.76 -5.76
N ASP A 138 -17.90 6.87 -6.71
CA ASP A 138 -19.26 6.38 -6.92
C ASP A 138 -19.75 5.56 -5.70
N ALA A 139 -18.87 4.78 -5.06
CA ALA A 139 -19.15 4.10 -3.80
C ALA A 139 -19.44 5.09 -2.65
N ALA A 140 -18.63 6.14 -2.52
CA ALA A 140 -18.81 7.16 -1.50
C ALA A 140 -20.12 7.94 -1.68
N ALA A 141 -20.49 8.26 -2.93
CA ALA A 141 -21.76 8.92 -3.24
C ALA A 141 -22.98 8.07 -2.83
N LYS A 142 -22.83 6.74 -2.77
CA LYS A 142 -23.84 5.80 -2.29
C LYS A 142 -23.77 5.51 -0.78
N GLY A 143 -22.88 6.20 -0.04
CA GLY A 143 -22.74 6.05 1.41
C GLY A 143 -21.86 4.89 1.87
N TYR A 144 -21.03 4.33 0.98
CA TYR A 144 -20.07 3.27 1.32
C TYR A 144 -18.69 3.85 1.60
N ALA A 145 -17.93 3.21 2.50
CA ALA A 145 -16.61 3.71 2.89
C ALA A 145 -15.51 3.28 1.91
N GLN A 146 -15.62 2.08 1.36
CA GLN A 146 -14.61 1.47 0.47
C GLN A 146 -15.28 0.56 -0.56
N VAL A 147 -14.56 0.31 -1.65
CA VAL A 147 -14.94 -0.70 -2.66
C VAL A 147 -14.50 -2.10 -2.19
N LEU A 148 -15.36 -3.10 -2.33
CA LEU A 148 -14.99 -4.52 -2.30
C LEU A 148 -14.71 -4.96 -3.74
N TRP A 149 -13.45 -5.26 -4.03
CA TRP A 149 -13.03 -5.63 -5.38
C TRP A 149 -13.40 -7.07 -5.70
N LEU A 150 -14.14 -7.23 -6.79
CA LEU A 150 -14.58 -8.53 -7.31
C LEU A 150 -13.79 -8.87 -8.59
N PHE A 151 -13.63 -10.17 -8.86
CA PHE A 151 -12.97 -10.64 -10.07
C PHE A 151 -13.65 -11.88 -10.66
N GLY A 152 -13.74 -11.91 -11.99
CA GLY A 152 -14.28 -13.05 -12.74
C GLY A 152 -15.82 -13.14 -12.72
N PRO A 153 -16.40 -14.02 -13.56
CA PRO A 153 -17.84 -14.24 -13.60
C PRO A 153 -18.42 -14.82 -12.30
N GLU A 154 -17.58 -15.46 -11.49
CA GLU A 154 -17.94 -15.99 -10.17
C GLU A 154 -17.93 -14.91 -9.07
N HIS A 155 -17.47 -13.69 -9.39
CA HIS A 155 -17.35 -12.57 -8.45
C HIS A 155 -16.47 -12.90 -7.22
N TYR A 156 -15.32 -13.51 -7.46
CA TYR A 156 -14.36 -13.80 -6.39
C TYR A 156 -13.98 -12.52 -5.65
N VAL A 157 -14.05 -12.56 -4.32
CA VAL A 157 -13.60 -11.47 -3.48
C VAL A 157 -12.08 -11.42 -3.47
N THR A 158 -11.52 -10.23 -3.70
CA THR A 158 -10.06 -10.03 -3.78
C THR A 158 -9.55 -9.10 -2.69
N GLU A 159 -9.94 -7.83 -2.69
CA GLU A 159 -9.41 -6.78 -1.81
C GLU A 159 -10.49 -5.81 -1.34
N VAL A 160 -10.21 -5.09 -0.25
CA VAL A 160 -11.05 -4.01 0.28
C VAL A 160 -10.32 -2.68 0.07
N GLY A 161 -10.71 -1.93 -0.95
CA GLY A 161 -10.07 -0.65 -1.28
C GLY A 161 -8.59 -0.82 -1.62
N THR A 162 -7.70 -0.39 -0.73
CA THR A 162 -6.25 -0.60 -0.86
C THR A 162 -5.68 -1.54 0.22
N MET A 163 -6.51 -2.44 0.73
CA MET A 163 -6.19 -3.39 1.80
C MET A 163 -6.51 -4.82 1.35
N ASN A 164 -5.75 -5.79 1.87
CA ASN A 164 -6.09 -7.20 1.72
C ASN A 164 -7.41 -7.54 2.44
N CYS A 165 -8.07 -8.62 2.03
CA CYS A 165 -9.39 -9.02 2.54
C CYS A 165 -9.34 -10.34 3.31
N PHE A 166 -9.39 -10.29 4.64
CA PHE A 166 -9.48 -11.51 5.45
C PHE A 166 -10.93 -11.86 5.78
N MET A 167 -11.28 -13.14 5.64
CA MET A 167 -12.57 -13.68 6.10
C MET A 167 -12.37 -14.67 7.24
N LEU A 168 -13.11 -14.47 8.32
CA LEU A 168 -13.25 -15.43 9.42
C LEU A 168 -14.68 -15.95 9.39
N TRP A 169 -14.83 -17.23 9.07
CA TRP A 169 -16.11 -17.91 9.05
C TRP A 169 -15.99 -19.34 9.57
N LYS A 170 -17.13 -19.95 9.90
CA LYS A 170 -17.23 -21.41 10.04
C LYS A 170 -17.55 -21.95 8.65
N ASN A 171 -16.66 -22.77 8.11
CA ASN A 171 -16.92 -23.42 6.83
C ASN A 171 -18.06 -24.44 6.99
N GLU A 172 -18.61 -24.89 5.87
CA GLU A 172 -19.66 -25.92 5.80
C GLU A 172 -19.28 -27.20 6.57
N ASP A 173 -17.99 -27.53 6.63
CA ASP A 173 -17.46 -28.69 7.36
C ASP A 173 -17.22 -28.44 8.87
N GLY A 174 -17.64 -27.30 9.42
CA GLY A 174 -17.46 -26.93 10.83
C GLY A 174 -16.04 -26.50 11.24
N GLY A 175 -15.07 -26.59 10.35
CA GLY A 175 -13.71 -26.08 10.56
C GLY A 175 -13.59 -24.56 10.38
N SER A 176 -12.82 -23.88 11.24
CA SER A 176 -12.47 -22.48 11.03
C SER A 176 -11.32 -22.36 10.03
N ARG A 177 -11.54 -21.75 8.85
CA ARG A 177 -10.46 -21.33 7.95
C ARG A 177 -10.29 -19.81 7.96
N ARG A 178 -9.05 -19.36 7.77
CA ARG A 178 -8.70 -17.97 7.46
C ARG A 178 -8.31 -17.93 5.99
N ALA A 179 -9.12 -17.29 5.16
CA ALA A 179 -8.70 -16.94 3.79
C ALA A 179 -7.95 -15.59 3.84
N PRO A 180 -6.82 -15.45 3.13
CA PRO A 180 -6.09 -14.18 3.02
C PRO A 180 -6.81 -13.13 2.18
#